data_AF-A0A8D0GMW2-F1
#
_entry.id   AF-A0A8D0GMW2-F1
#
_cell.length_a   1.000
_cell.length_b   1.000
_cell.length_c   1.000
_cell.angle_alpha   90.00
_cell.angle_beta   90.00
_cell.angle_gamma   90.00
#
_symmetry.space_group_name_H-M   'P 1'
#
loop_
_entity.id
_entity.type
_entity.pdbx_description
1 polymer ?
#
loop_
_entity_poly.entity_id
_entity_poly.type
_entity_poly.pdbx_seq_one_letter_code
_entity_poly.pdbx_strand_id
1 'polypeptide(L)'
;EVLFDVKETEVLIQEKPSLKVLFHYPYPEISSVGRRLDNRNLFAFCIGVSLETPEHTSFDCLVFESNSEEECEEIIKRIGKQIFKSLGV
;
A
#
# COMPACT_ATOMS: atom_id res chain seq x y z
N GLU A 1 -0.07 -13.35 9.66
CA GLU A 1 -0.99 -12.94 8.59
C GLU A 1 -1.52 -11.54 8.92
N VAL A 2 -1.72 -10.70 7.90
CA VAL A 2 -2.25 -9.35 8.10
C VAL A 2 -3.56 -9.17 7.31
N LEU A 3 -4.39 -8.23 7.75
CA LEU A 3 -5.55 -7.74 7.03
C LEU A 3 -5.18 -6.41 6.36
N PHE A 4 -5.42 -6.32 5.05
CA PHE A 4 -5.36 -5.07 4.29
C PHE A 4 -6.74 -4.42 4.28
N ASP A 5 -6.95 -3.44 5.14
CA ASP A 5 -8.18 -2.64 5.16
C ASP A 5 -7.99 -1.38 4.31
N VAL A 6 -8.37 -1.49 3.04
CA VAL A 6 -8.27 -0.41 2.04
C VAL A 6 -9.48 0.51 2.15
N LYS A 7 -9.32 1.63 2.88
CA LYS A 7 -10.35 2.65 3.12
C LYS A 7 -10.35 3.73 2.03
N GLU A 8 -11.20 4.74 2.22
CA GLU A 8 -11.34 5.86 1.29
C GLU A 8 -10.14 6.81 1.31
N THR A 9 -9.55 7.07 2.47
CA THR A 9 -8.47 8.07 2.65
C THR A 9 -7.11 7.45 3.00
N GLU A 10 -7.08 6.17 3.35
CA GLU A 10 -5.90 5.50 3.90
C GLU A 10 -5.96 3.98 3.66
N VAL A 11 -4.81 3.34 3.86
CA VAL A 11 -4.67 1.88 3.98
C VAL A 11 -4.24 1.56 5.41
N LEU A 12 -4.99 0.67 6.08
CA LEU A 12 -4.59 0.11 7.37
C LEU A 12 -4.12 -1.32 7.18
N ILE A 13 -2.96 -1.64 7.77
CA ILE A 13 -2.45 -3.01 7.84
C ILE A 13 -2.61 -3.46 9.27
N GLN A 14 -3.43 -4.49 9.47
CA GLN A 14 -3.80 -4.96 10.81
C GLN A 14 -3.32 -6.39 11.02
N GLU A 15 -2.87 -6.71 12.23
CA GLU A 15 -2.55 -8.08 12.62
C GLU A 15 -3.84 -8.90 12.77
N LYS A 16 -3.87 -10.11 12.21
CA LYS A 16 -4.92 -11.10 12.52
C LYS A 16 -4.47 -12.02 13.66
N PRO A 17 -5.33 -12.36 14.66
CA PRO A 17 -6.77 -12.04 14.77
C PRO A 17 -7.09 -10.79 15.59
N SER A 18 -6.09 -10.13 16.17
CA SER A 18 -6.26 -9.03 17.13
C SER A 18 -6.88 -7.76 16.52
N LEU A 19 -6.84 -7.63 15.20
CA LEU A 19 -7.16 -6.42 14.43
C LEU A 19 -6.37 -5.19 14.89
N LYS A 20 -5.24 -5.41 15.58
CA LYS A 20 -4.34 -4.34 15.99
C LYS A 20 -3.72 -3.72 14.73
N VAL A 21 -3.84 -2.41 14.60
CA VAL A 21 -3.19 -1.66 13.51
C VAL A 21 -1.67 -1.73 13.70
N LEU A 22 -0.98 -2.32 12.73
CA LEU A 22 0.48 -2.37 12.65
C LEU A 22 1.02 -1.17 11.88
N PHE A 23 0.37 -0.85 10.76
CA PHE A 23 0.76 0.25 9.89
C PHE A 23 -0.46 1.03 9.39
N HIS A 24 -0.26 2.32 9.14
CA HIS A 24 -1.26 3.26 8.66
C HIS A 24 -0.62 4.15 7.60
N TYR A 25 -1.19 4.16 6.40
CA TYR A 25 -0.67 4.90 5.26
C TYR A 25 -1.77 5.72 4.58
N PRO A 26 -1.79 7.05 4.76
CA PRO A 26 -2.62 7.96 3.98
C PRO A 26 -2.24 7.92 2.50
N TYR A 27 -3.23 7.99 1.59
CA TYR A 27 -2.93 7.96 0.15
C TYR A 27 -1.98 9.04 -0.36
N PRO A 28 -1.96 10.28 0.19
CA PRO A 28 -0.96 11.28 -0.21
C PRO A 28 0.50 10.87 0.04
N GLU A 29 0.75 9.92 0.95
CA GLU A 29 2.10 9.42 1.24
C GLU A 29 2.51 8.24 0.35
N ILE A 30 1.54 7.58 -0.29
CA ILE A 30 1.78 6.43 -1.18
C ILE A 30 2.09 6.95 -2.58
N SER A 31 3.33 6.74 -3.03
CA SER A 31 3.79 7.24 -4.34
C SER A 31 3.42 6.30 -5.50
N SER A 32 3.32 5.00 -5.23
CA SER A 32 3.04 3.99 -6.25
C SER A 32 2.59 2.68 -5.64
N VAL A 33 1.79 1.90 -6.38
CA VAL A 33 1.42 0.52 -6.06
C VAL A 33 1.58 -0.35 -7.31
N GLY A 34 2.02 -1.60 -7.14
CA GLY A 34 2.23 -2.51 -8.26
C GLY A 34 2.33 -3.98 -7.85
N ARG A 35 2.32 -4.84 -8.86
CA ARG A 35 2.44 -6.30 -8.72
C ARG A 35 3.72 -6.78 -9.36
N ARG A 36 4.28 -7.86 -8.82
CA ARG A 36 5.35 -8.59 -9.49
C ARG A 36 4.79 -9.34 -10.71
N LEU A 37 5.55 -9.41 -11.81
CA LEU A 37 5.06 -9.96 -13.09
C LEU A 37 5.13 -11.49 -13.17
N ASP A 38 6.16 -12.09 -12.56
CA ASP A 38 6.45 -13.52 -12.53
C ASP A 38 5.79 -14.23 -11.34
N ASN A 39 5.62 -13.55 -10.21
CA ASN A 39 4.78 -14.03 -9.10
C ASN A 39 3.64 -13.05 -8.84
N ARG A 40 2.45 -13.41 -9.34
CA ARG A 40 1.27 -12.54 -9.33
C ARG A 40 0.54 -12.51 -7.98
N ASN A 41 1.03 -13.20 -6.96
CA ASN A 41 0.56 -13.06 -5.58
C ASN A 41 1.37 -12.02 -4.79
N LEU A 42 2.49 -11.53 -5.34
CA LEU A 42 3.30 -10.50 -4.69
C LEU A 42 2.92 -9.12 -5.21
N PHE A 43 2.58 -8.24 -4.28
CA PHE A 43 2.41 -6.82 -4.56
C PHE A 43 3.25 -5.97 -3.62
N ALA A 44 3.47 -4.74 -4.03
CA ALA A 44 4.17 -3.76 -3.22
C ALA A 44 3.60 -2.37 -3.44
N PHE A 45 3.76 -1.51 -2.44
CA PHE A 45 3.60 -0.08 -2.61
C PHE A 45 4.76 0.67 -1.97
N CYS A 46 5.03 1.85 -2.51
CA CYS A 46 6.12 2.71 -2.07
C CYS A 46 5.53 3.89 -1.31
N ILE A 47 6.16 4.25 -0.20
CA ILE A 47 5.83 5.44 0.60
C ILE A 47 6.99 6.42 0.55
N GLY A 48 6.69 7.70 0.46
CA GLY A 48 7.69 8.76 0.59
C GLY A 48 8.11 8.92 2.05
N VAL A 49 9.39 8.77 2.34
CA VAL A 49 9.98 9.07 3.66
C VAL A 49 10.68 10.41 3.54
N SER A 50 10.03 11.46 4.07
CA SER A 50 10.69 12.76 4.21
C SER A 50 11.59 12.70 5.44
N LEU A 51 12.90 12.66 5.23
CA LEU A 51 13.82 13.04 6.29
C LEU A 51 13.72 14.56 6.49
N GLU A 52 14.11 15.06 7.66
CA GLU A 52 13.90 16.45 8.11
C GLU A 52 14.48 17.54 7.18
N THR A 53 15.15 17.17 6.08
CA THR A 53 15.73 18.06 5.09
C THR A 53 15.24 17.71 3.68
N PRO A 54 14.88 18.70 2.83
CA PRO A 54 14.35 18.48 1.48
C PRO A 54 15.30 17.71 0.54
N GLU A 55 16.59 17.70 0.85
CA GLU A 55 17.66 17.10 0.04
C GLU A 55 17.77 15.57 0.22
N HIS A 56 17.06 15.01 1.21
CA HIS A 56 17.09 13.59 1.54
C HIS A 56 15.68 13.01 1.56
N THR A 57 15.08 12.85 0.37
CA THR A 57 13.87 12.04 0.20
C THR A 57 14.26 10.61 -0.14
N SER A 58 13.82 9.65 0.67
CA SER A 58 13.91 8.22 0.37
C SER A 58 12.51 7.62 0.20
N PHE A 59 12.44 6.43 -0.37
CA PHE A 59 11.19 5.69 -0.48
C PHE A 59 11.35 4.33 0.19
N ASP A 60 10.39 3.98 1.04
CA ASP A 60 10.28 2.62 1.56
C ASP A 60 9.34 1.83 0.68
N CYS A 61 9.79 0.65 0.23
CA CYS A 61 8.98 -0.27 -0.56
C CYS A 61 8.53 -1.44 0.32
N LEU A 62 7.22 -1.53 0.52
CA LEU A 62 6.62 -2.54 1.38
C LEU A 62 6.04 -3.66 0.51
N VAL A 63 6.55 -4.88 0.69
CA VAL A 63 6.20 -6.05 -0.12
C VAL A 63 5.31 -7.00 0.67
N PHE A 64 4.24 -7.47 0.04
CA PHE A 64 3.26 -8.37 0.64
C PHE A 64 2.93 -9.51 -0.31
N GLU A 65 2.51 -10.63 0.27
CA GLU A 65 2.00 -11.80 -0.44
C GLU A 65 0.51 -11.97 -0.12
N SER A 66 -0.32 -12.03 -1.17
CA SER A 66 -1.74 -12.35 -1.08
C SER A 66 -1.97 -13.86 -1.14
N ASN A 67 -3.17 -14.29 -0.76
CA ASN A 67 -3.57 -15.70 -0.82
C ASN A 67 -3.90 -16.15 -2.25
N SER A 68 -4.27 -15.21 -3.14
CA SER A 68 -4.54 -15.49 -4.55
C SER A 68 -4.19 -14.31 -5.47
N GLU A 69 -4.13 -14.58 -6.78
CA GLU A 69 -3.87 -13.56 -7.79
C GLU A 69 -4.99 -12.51 -7.84
N GLU A 70 -6.24 -12.96 -7.68
CA GLU A 70 -7.43 -12.10 -7.72
C GLU A 70 -7.47 -11.15 -6.51
N GLU A 71 -7.14 -11.66 -5.31
CA GLU A 71 -7.01 -10.83 -4.11
C GLU A 71 -5.91 -9.76 -4.32
N CYS A 72 -4.77 -10.17 -4.89
CA CYS A 72 -3.67 -9.27 -5.22
C CYS A 72 -4.14 -8.14 -6.15
N GLU A 73 -4.82 -8.50 -7.23
CA GLU A 73 -5.30 -7.56 -8.23
C GLU A 73 -6.35 -6.61 -7.67
N GLU A 74 -7.27 -7.11 -6.84
CA GLU A 74 -8.27 -6.28 -6.17
C GLU A 74 -7.62 -5.23 -5.26
N ILE A 75 -6.67 -5.65 -4.42
CA ILE A 75 -5.94 -4.75 -3.50
C ILE A 75 -5.25 -3.64 -4.30
N ILE A 76 -4.48 -4.00 -5.33
CA ILE A 76 -3.75 -3.03 -6.17
C ILE A 76 -4.72 -2.06 -6.86
N LYS A 77 -5.81 -2.56 -7.45
CA LYS A 77 -6.81 -1.71 -8.12
C LYS A 77 -7.45 -0.73 -7.15
N ARG A 78 -7.80 -1.18 -5.94
CA ARG A 78 -8.41 -0.33 -4.92
C ARG A 78 -7.45 0.74 -4.44
N ILE A 79 -6.20 0.38 -4.11
CA ILE A 79 -5.18 1.36 -3.71
C ILE A 79 -4.91 2.35 -4.85
N GLY A 80 -4.68 1.86 -6.07
CA GLY A 80 -4.41 2.70 -7.23
C GLY A 80 -5.54 3.70 -7.51
N LYS A 81 -6.80 3.24 -7.45
CA LYS A 81 -7.98 4.12 -7.59
C LYS A 81 -7.98 5.28 -6.58
N GLN A 82 -7.60 5.02 -5.34
CA GLN A 82 -7.61 6.06 -4.31
C GLN A 82 -6.39 6.99 -4.42
N ILE A 83 -5.23 6.49 -4.86
CA ILE A 83 -4.09 7.33 -5.22
C ILE A 83 -4.51 8.34 -6.30
N PHE A 84 -5.13 7.90 -7.40
CA PHE A 84 -5.61 8.79 -8.46
C PHE A 84 -6.59 9.85 -7.94
N LYS A 85 -7.57 9.43 -7.12
CA LYS A 85 -8.48 10.36 -6.45
C LYS A 85 -7.77 11.38 -5.57
N SER A 86 -6.78 10.96 -4.78
CA SER A 86 -6.02 11.86 -3.90
C SER A 86 -5.21 12.90 -4.68
N LEU A 87 -4.79 12.55 -5.90
CA LEU A 87 -4.11 13.45 -6.83
C LEU A 87 -5.07 14.32 -7.65
N GLY A 88 -6.39 14.12 -7.53
CA GLY A 88 -7.41 14.84 -8.28
C GLY A 88 -7.49 14.44 -9.76
N VAL A 89 -7.10 13.22 -10.11
CA VAL A 89 -7.11 12.65 -11.48
C VAL A 89 -8.22 11.62 -11.65
#